data_AF-A0A1I3VRJ2-F1
#
_entry.id   AF-A0A1I3VRJ2-F1
#
_cell.length_a   1.000
_cell.length_b   1.000
_cell.length_c   1.000
_cell.angle_alpha   90.00
_cell.angle_beta   90.00
_cell.angle_gamma   90.00
#
_symmetry.space_group_name_H-M   'P 1'
#
loop_
_entity.id
_entity.type
_entity.pdbx_description
1 polymer ?
#
loop_
_entity_poly.entity_id
_entity_poly.type
_entity_poly.pdbx_seq_one_letter_code
_entity_poly.pdbx_strand_id
1 'polypeptide(L)' 'MSNMMRDAQIMAQTKDENLGYMSDMALELAQMAEDAGLATLAYLFRMAALEASTANSELNEPDDLPGHITSH' A
#
# COMPACT_ATOMS: atom_id res chain seq x y z
N MET A 1 24.71 11.79 10.32
CA MET A 1 23.24 11.78 10.10
C MET A 1 22.88 10.61 9.18
N SER A 2 23.10 9.37 9.63
CA SER A 2 23.11 8.19 8.73
C SER A 2 22.27 7.01 9.23
N ASN A 3 21.75 7.09 10.46
CA ASN A 3 20.91 6.02 11.04
C ASN A 3 19.44 6.20 10.65
N MET A 4 18.88 7.41 10.82
CA MET A 4 17.46 7.68 10.53
C MET A 4 17.04 7.37 9.08
N MET A 5 17.90 7.64 8.10
CA MET A 5 17.59 7.37 6.68
C MET A 5 17.55 5.87 6.36
N ARG A 6 18.40 5.07 7.02
CA ARG A 6 18.42 3.61 6.87
C ARG A 6 17.22 2.99 7.58
N ASP A 7 16.89 3.48 8.77
CA ASP A 7 15.72 3.02 9.53
C ASP A 7 14.42 3.33 8.77
N ALA A 8 14.31 4.50 8.12
CA ALA A 8 13.18 4.85 7.27
C ALA A 8 13.02 3.92 6.05
N GLN A 9 14.12 3.54 5.38
CA GLN A 9 14.08 2.57 4.28
C GLN A 9 13.64 1.18 4.73
N ILE A 10 14.12 0.71 5.89
CA ILE A 10 13.72 -0.59 6.45
C ILE A 10 12.22 -0.59 6.80
N MET A 11 11.73 0.50 7.39
CA MET A 11 10.30 0.65 7.68
C MET A 11 9.43 0.71 6.42
N ALA A 12 9.91 1.38 5.35
CA ALA A 12 9.21 1.43 4.07
C ALA A 12 9.13 0.04 3.40
N GLN A 13 10.23 -0.71 3.40
CA GLN A 13 10.27 -2.08 2.85
C GLN A 13 9.36 -3.04 3.62
N THR A 14 9.38 -2.98 4.96
CA THR A 14 8.51 -3.83 5.79
C THR A 14 7.03 -3.50 5.58
N LYS A 15 6.72 -2.22 5.31
CA LYS A 15 5.34 -1.78 5.00
C LYS A 15 4.89 -2.29 3.64
N ASP A 16 5.75 -2.23 2.62
CA ASP A 16 5.50 -2.73 1.27
C ASP A 16 5.20 -4.25 1.29
N GLU A 17 6.04 -5.04 1.96
CA GLU A 17 5.84 -6.49 2.12
C GLU A 17 4.52 -6.83 2.81
N ASN A 18 4.15 -6.07 3.85
CA ASN A 18 2.86 -6.24 4.53
C ASN A 18 1.67 -5.91 3.63
N LEU A 19 1.78 -4.90 2.76
CA LEU A 19 0.70 -4.53 1.82
C LEU A 19 0.53 -5.58 0.73
N GLY A 20 1.63 -6.14 0.21
CA GLY A 20 1.58 -7.27 -0.72
C GLY A 20 0.87 -8.48 -0.12
N TYR A 21 1.24 -8.86 1.11
CA TYR A 21 0.58 -9.94 1.83
C TYR A 21 -0.91 -9.68 2.09
N MET A 22 -1.29 -8.43 2.40
CA MET A 22 -2.71 -8.05 2.58
C MET A 22 -3.50 -8.15 1.27
N SER A 23 -2.88 -7.77 0.14
CA SER A 23 -3.50 -7.91 -1.18
C SER A 23 -3.78 -9.37 -1.52
N ASP A 24 -2.80 -10.25 -1.33
CA ASP A 24 -2.95 -11.68 -1.59
C ASP A 24 -4.02 -12.33 -0.70
N MET A 25 -4.03 -11.97 0.59
CA MET A 25 -5.06 -12.43 1.53
C MET A 25 -6.46 -11.96 1.12
N ALA A 26 -6.60 -10.71 0.69
CA ALA A 26 -7.88 -10.18 0.23
C ALA A 26 -8.38 -10.91 -1.03
N LEU A 27 -7.49 -11.27 -1.97
CA LEU A 27 -7.88 -12.07 -3.13
C LEU A 27 -8.34 -13.48 -2.77
N GLU A 28 -7.68 -14.14 -1.82
CA GLU A 28 -8.09 -15.46 -1.33
C GLU A 28 -9.48 -15.40 -0.65
N LEU A 29 -9.70 -14.39 0.19
CA LEU A 29 -11.00 -14.13 0.82
C LEU A 29 -12.09 -13.81 -0.21
N ALA A 30 -11.76 -13.09 -1.27
CA ALA A 30 -12.69 -12.80 -2.36
C ALA A 30 -13.14 -14.08 -3.08
N GLN A 31 -12.20 -15.00 -3.35
CA GLN A 31 -12.52 -16.28 -3.96
C GLN A 31 -13.43 -17.12 -3.06
N MET A 32 -13.10 -17.23 -1.77
CA MET A 32 -13.94 -17.97 -0.82
C MET A 32 -15.35 -17.36 -0.69
N ALA A 33 -15.47 -16.04 -0.72
CA ALA A 33 -16.76 -15.36 -0.70
C ALA A 33 -17.57 -15.60 -1.98
N GLU A 34 -16.91 -15.66 -3.15
CA GLU A 34 -17.55 -15.96 -4.42
C GLU A 34 -18.06 -17.41 -4.46
N ASP A 35 -17.24 -18.36 -3.99
CA ASP A 35 -17.60 -19.78 -3.88
C ASP A 35 -18.78 -20.00 -2.91
N ALA A 36 -18.89 -19.15 -1.89
CA ALA A 36 -20.02 -19.14 -0.95
C ALA A 36 -21.27 -18.39 -1.47
N GLY A 37 -21.21 -17.81 -2.68
CA GLY A 37 -22.30 -17.01 -3.25
C GLY A 37 -22.47 -15.62 -2.62
N LEU A 38 -21.50 -15.16 -1.83
CA LEU A 38 -21.50 -13.86 -1.16
C LEU A 38 -20.90 -12.78 -2.08
N ALA A 39 -21.58 -12.49 -3.19
CA ALA A 39 -21.08 -11.61 -4.25
C ALA A 39 -20.66 -10.22 -3.76
N THR A 40 -21.44 -9.60 -2.86
CA THR A 40 -21.10 -8.29 -2.29
C THR A 40 -19.82 -8.34 -1.46
N LEU A 41 -19.62 -9.42 -0.70
CA LEU A 41 -18.42 -9.58 0.12
C LEU A 41 -17.18 -9.86 -0.74
N ALA A 42 -17.32 -10.68 -1.78
CA ALA A 42 -16.26 -10.92 -2.76
C ALA A 42 -15.82 -9.62 -3.45
N TYR A 43 -16.78 -8.76 -3.81
CA TYR A 43 -16.49 -7.44 -4.38
C TYR A 43 -15.70 -6.55 -3.42
N LEU A 44 -16.10 -6.49 -2.14
CA LEU A 44 -15.39 -5.69 -1.13
C LEU A 44 -13.95 -6.16 -0.92
N PHE A 45 -13.71 -7.47 -0.92
CA PHE A 45 -12.36 -8.01 -0.82
C PHE A 45 -11.50 -7.69 -2.06
N ARG A 46 -12.07 -7.74 -3.27
CA ARG A 46 -11.37 -7.30 -4.49
C ARG A 46 -11.00 -5.81 -4.44
N MET A 47 -11.88 -4.98 -3.90
CA MET A 47 -11.58 -3.55 -3.70
C MET A 47 -10.44 -3.33 -2.70
N ALA A 48 -10.43 -4.08 -1.58
CA ALA A 48 -9.35 -4.02 -0.60
C ALA A 48 -8.00 -4.47 -1.19
N ALA A 49 -8.00 -5.52 -2.03
CA ALA A 49 -6.78 -5.97 -2.72
C ALA A 49 -6.24 -4.89 -3.67
N LEU A 50 -7.13 -4.23 -4.42
CA LEU A 50 -6.76 -3.14 -5.31
C LEU A 50 -6.16 -1.96 -4.54
N GLU A 51 -6.77 -1.59 -3.42
CA GLU A 51 -6.29 -0.49 -2.57
C GLU A 51 -4.92 -0.80 -1.94
N ALA A 52 -4.70 -2.04 -1.48
CA ALA A 52 -3.40 -2.47 -0.98
C ALA A 52 -2.31 -2.44 -2.07
N SER A 53 -2.66 -2.80 -3.31
CA SER A 53 -1.73 -2.75 -4.45
C SER A 53 -1.44 -1.33 -4.93
N THR A 54 -2.37 -0.38 -4.78
CA THR A 54 -2.17 1.03 -5.20
C THR A 54 -1.56 1.90 -4.10
N ALA A 55 -1.70 1.53 -2.81
CA ALA A 55 -1.09 2.23 -1.69
C ALA A 55 0.44 2.33 -1.79
N ASN A 56 1.06 1.41 -2.52
CA ASN A 56 2.49 1.43 -2.82
C ASN A 56 2.89 2.49 -3.87
N SER A 57 1.95 2.89 -4.71
CA SER A 57 2.17 3.89 -5.76
C SER A 57 2.08 5.32 -5.22
N GLU A 58 1.26 5.57 -4.20
CA GLU A 58 1.14 6.90 -3.56
C GLU A 58 2.28 7.19 -2.57
N LEU A 59 2.94 6.17 -2.02
CA LEU A 59 4.13 6.35 -1.17
C LEU A 59 5.42 6.63 -1.95
N ASN A 60 5.38 6.48 -3.28
CA ASN A 60 6.52 6.68 -4.18
C ASN A 60 6.49 8.04 -4.90
N GLU A 61 5.56 8.95 -4.59
CA GLU A 61 5.79 10.37 -4.90
C GLU A 61 6.84 10.90 -3.91
N PRO A 62 8.08 11.18 -4.35
CA PRO A 62 8.92 12.04 -3.54
C PRO A 62 8.21 13.39 -3.48
N ASP A 63 8.07 13.92 -2.29
CA ASP A 63 7.57 15.25 -2.00
C ASP A 63 8.52 16.30 -2.64
N ASP A 64 8.49 16.42 -3.97
CA ASP A 64 9.18 17.43 -4.76
C ASP A 64 8.39 18.73 -4.62
N LEU A 65 8.49 19.34 -3.43
CA LEU A 65 8.17 20.73 -3.18
C LEU A 65 9.47 21.56 -3.22
N PRO A 66 9.92 22.09 -4.37
CA PRO A 66 10.92 23.13 -4.42
C PRO A 66 10.22 24.47 -4.17
N GLY A 67 9.85 24.72 -2.91
CA GLY A 67 9.03 25.86 -2.52
C GLY A 67 9.60 26.74 -1.41
N HIS A 68 10.92 26.84 -1.25
CA HIS A 68 11.50 27.86 -0.36
C HIS A 68 12.40 28.81 -1.15
N ILE A 69 11.75 29.84 -1.67
CA ILE A 69 12.37 31.03 -2.26
C ILE A 69 12.96 31.82 -1.09
N THR A 70 14.27 31.75 -0.89
CA THR A 70 14.97 32.74 -0.06
C THR A 70 15.26 33.96 -0.94
N SER A 71 14.43 34.99 -0.86
CA SER A 71 14.81 36.33 -1.35
C SER A 71 15.71 36.99 -0.30
N HIS A 72 16.92 37.36 -0.73
CA HIS A 72 17.76 38.35 -0.09
C HIS A 72 17.57 39.72 -0.74
#